data_AF-A0A0P0V0P8-F1
#
_entry.id   AF-A0A0P0V0P8-F1
#
_cell.length_a   1.000
_cell.length_b   1.000
_cell.length_c   1.000
_cell.angle_alpha   90.00
_cell.angle_beta   90.00
_cell.angle_gamma   90.00
#
_symmetry.space_group_name_H-M   'P 1'
#
loop_
_entity.id
_entity.type
_entity.pdbx_description
1 polymer ?
#
loop_
_entity_poly.entity_id
_entity_poly.type
_entity_poly.pdbx_seq_one_letter_code
_entity_poly.pdbx_strand_id
1 'polypeptide(L)'
;MASAASRAAMRSSDFQTAAVGIGFALSCGVLLVVMSLVLPLPRVYQAVMSDWALILFFAAGVQAHKRPIIWYPLADLILKPNNKPKPPAAY
;
A
#
# COMPACT_ATOMS: atom_id res chain seq x y z
N MET A 1 7.28 -16.38 9.83
CA MET A 1 8.66 -15.93 10.12
C MET A 1 9.21 -15.52 8.78
N ALA A 2 9.03 -14.24 8.43
CA ALA A 2 9.66 -13.65 7.27
C ALA A 2 11.16 -13.91 7.42
N SER A 3 11.80 -14.48 6.40
CA SER A 3 13.23 -14.82 6.42
C SER A 3 14.03 -13.62 6.91
N ALA A 4 15.13 -13.81 7.65
CA ALA A 4 15.94 -12.71 8.17
C ALA A 4 16.34 -11.71 7.06
N ALA A 5 16.58 -12.22 5.84
CA ALA A 5 16.82 -11.44 4.64
C ALA A 5 15.62 -10.54 4.25
N SER A 6 14.39 -11.06 4.27
CA SER A 6 13.18 -10.27 3.96
C SER A 6 12.93 -9.16 4.99
N ARG A 7 13.18 -9.43 6.29
CA ARG A 7 13.11 -8.41 7.35
C ARG A 7 14.21 -7.36 7.23
N ALA A 8 15.42 -7.77 6.89
CA ALA A 8 16.53 -6.85 6.63
C ALA A 8 16.23 -5.95 5.43
N ALA A 9 15.67 -6.52 4.36
CA ALA A 9 15.25 -5.76 3.19
C ALA A 9 14.10 -4.77 3.51
N MET A 10 13.12 -5.15 4.33
CA MET A 10 12.09 -4.23 4.85
C MET A 10 12.66 -3.09 5.70
N ARG A 11 13.75 -3.33 6.42
CA ARG A 11 14.44 -2.32 7.23
C ARG A 11 15.33 -1.37 6.43
N SER A 12 15.55 -1.63 5.14
CA SER A 12 16.29 -0.69 4.31
C SER A 12 15.54 0.64 4.24
N SER A 13 16.27 1.75 4.36
CA SER A 13 15.73 3.10 4.21
C SER A 13 15.01 3.27 2.87
N ASP A 14 15.50 2.61 1.82
CA ASP A 14 14.89 2.57 0.50
C ASP A 14 13.48 1.95 0.51
N PHE A 15 13.30 0.86 1.24
CA PHE A 15 12.00 0.22 1.40
C PHE A 15 11.02 1.12 2.14
N GLN A 16 11.45 1.71 3.27
CA GLN A 16 10.59 2.59 4.06
C GLN A 16 10.19 3.82 3.27
N THR A 17 11.14 4.44 2.56
CA THR A 17 10.87 5.62 1.72
C THR A 17 9.92 5.27 0.58
N ALA A 18 10.10 4.10 -0.07
CA ALA A 18 9.20 3.64 -1.12
C ALA A 18 7.80 3.30 -0.57
N ALA A 19 7.70 2.62 0.57
CA ALA A 19 6.42 2.27 1.19
C ALA A 19 5.64 3.52 1.62
N VAL A 20 6.33 4.51 2.21
CA VAL A 20 5.73 5.81 2.53
C VAL A 20 5.29 6.54 1.26
N GLY A 21 6.11 6.55 0.21
CA GLY A 21 5.77 7.17 -1.07
C GLY A 21 4.54 6.54 -1.74
N ILE A 22 4.47 5.21 -1.79
CA ILE A 22 3.31 4.46 -2.30
C ILE A 22 2.08 4.74 -1.43
N GLY A 23 2.20 4.67 -0.11
CA GLY A 23 1.10 4.95 0.82
C GLY A 23 0.58 6.39 0.70
N PHE A 24 1.47 7.36 0.50
CA PHE A 24 1.11 8.76 0.26
C PHE A 24 0.37 8.92 -1.07
N ALA A 25 0.88 8.33 -2.15
CA ALA A 25 0.21 8.39 -3.44
C ALA A 25 -1.19 7.75 -3.41
N LEU A 26 -1.34 6.59 -2.76
CA LEU A 26 -2.63 5.92 -2.59
C LEU A 26 -3.60 6.75 -1.73
N SER A 27 -3.16 7.27 -0.59
CA SER A 27 -4.01 8.10 0.28
C SER A 27 -4.44 9.39 -0.41
N CYS A 28 -3.53 10.03 -1.15
CA CYS A 28 -3.83 11.22 -1.95
C CYS A 28 -4.84 10.89 -3.08
N GLY A 29 -4.65 9.78 -3.79
CA GLY A 29 -5.59 9.31 -4.81
C GLY A 29 -7.00 9.03 -4.26
N VAL A 30 -7.09 8.34 -3.11
CA VAL A 30 -8.37 8.09 -2.42
C VAL A 30 -9.02 9.41 -1.96
N LEU A 31 -8.25 10.33 -1.40
CA LEU A 31 -8.74 11.66 -1.01
C LEU A 31 -9.34 12.41 -2.20
N LEU A 32 -8.67 12.40 -3.36
CA LEU A 32 -9.21 13.04 -4.57
C LEU A 32 -10.52 12.40 -5.03
N VAL A 33 -10.63 11.07 -5.00
CA VAL A 33 -11.87 10.36 -5.34
C VAL A 33 -12.99 10.72 -4.37
N VAL A 34 -12.72 10.74 -3.06
CA VAL A 34 -13.70 11.12 -2.03
C VAL A 34 -14.12 12.58 -2.21
N MET A 35 -13.18 13.50 -2.43
CA MET A 35 -13.48 14.91 -2.68
C MET A 35 -14.33 15.10 -3.93
N SER A 36 -14.06 14.36 -5.01
CA SER A 36 -14.87 14.41 -6.23
C SER A 36 -16.30 13.90 -6.05
N LEU A 37 -16.54 13.01 -5.07
CA LEU A 37 -17.85 12.45 -4.75
C LEU A 37 -18.63 13.31 -3.74
N VAL A 38 -17.93 13.89 -2.76
CA VAL A 38 -18.53 14.64 -1.65
C VAL A 38 -18.79 16.09 -2.04
N LEU A 39 -17.90 16.72 -2.79
CA LEU A 39 -18.08 18.11 -3.19
C LEU A 39 -18.93 18.21 -4.46
N PRO A 40 -19.89 19.14 -4.52
CA PRO A 40 -20.65 19.46 -5.73
C PRO A 40 -19.77 20.23 -6.71
N LEU A 41 -18.80 19.55 -7.30
CA LEU A 41 -17.86 20.10 -8.28
C LEU A 41 -18.48 20.05 -9.68
N PRO A 42 -18.21 21.05 -10.53
CA PRO A 42 -18.53 20.97 -11.96
C PRO A 42 -17.87 19.73 -12.58
N ARG A 43 -18.56 19.08 -13.54
CA ARG A 43 -18.08 17.84 -14.18
C ARG A 43 -16.66 17.93 -14.74
N VAL A 44 -16.24 19.11 -15.20
CA VAL A 44 -14.87 19.36 -15.69
C VAL A 44 -13.86 19.16 -14.56
N TYR A 45 -14.11 19.68 -13.37
CA TYR A 45 -13.21 19.51 -12.23
C TYR A 45 -13.24 18.08 -11.70
N GLN A 46 -14.40 17.41 -11.73
CA GLN A 46 -14.48 15.98 -11.39
C GLN A 46 -13.62 15.12 -12.32
N ALA A 47 -13.70 15.36 -13.64
CA ALA A 47 -12.87 14.67 -14.63
C ALA A 47 -11.37 14.88 -14.37
N VAL A 48 -10.97 16.14 -14.15
CA VAL A 48 -9.57 16.47 -13.82
C VAL A 48 -9.13 15.78 -12.52
N MET A 49 -9.95 15.79 -11.47
CA MET A 49 -9.65 15.08 -10.21
C MET A 49 -9.53 13.57 -10.42
N SER A 50 -10.39 12.96 -11.24
CA SER A 50 -10.29 11.54 -11.56
C SER A 50 -9.03 11.21 -12.35
N ASP A 51 -8.62 12.06 -13.30
CA ASP A 51 -7.38 11.87 -14.06
C ASP A 51 -6.17 11.94 -13.14
N TRP A 52 -6.12 12.92 -12.22
CA TRP A 52 -5.07 13.00 -11.21
C TRP A 52 -5.06 11.81 -10.26
N ALA A 53 -6.23 11.33 -9.84
CA ALA A 53 -6.32 10.13 -9.01
C ALA A 53 -5.77 8.90 -9.75
N LEU A 54 -6.15 8.71 -11.03
CA LEU A 54 -5.63 7.63 -11.87
C LEU A 54 -4.12 7.70 -12.03
N ILE A 55 -3.56 8.89 -12.25
CA ILE A 55 -2.11 9.09 -12.35
C ILE A 55 -1.42 8.70 -11.03
N LEU A 56 -1.97 9.07 -9.88
CA LEU A 56 -1.43 8.70 -8.57
C LEU A 56 -1.50 7.19 -8.32
N PHE A 57 -2.63 6.55 -8.65
CA PHE A 57 -2.77 5.10 -8.56
C PHE A 57 -1.79 4.38 -9.49
N PHE A 58 -1.61 4.88 -10.71
CA PHE A 58 -0.67 4.32 -11.66
C PHE A 58 0.78 4.49 -11.18
N ALA A 59 1.15 5.67 -10.69
CA ALA A 59 2.48 5.93 -10.14
C ALA A 59 2.78 5.04 -8.92
N ALA A 60 1.80 4.84 -8.03
CA ALA A 60 1.89 3.90 -6.91
C ALA A 60 2.09 2.46 -7.40
N GLY A 61 1.33 2.03 -8.41
CA GLY A 61 1.46 0.72 -9.03
C GLY A 61 2.83 0.49 -9.68
N VAL A 62 3.35 1.46 -10.42
CA VAL A 62 4.69 1.41 -11.03
C VAL A 62 5.78 1.33 -9.95
N GLN A 63 5.66 2.11 -8.88
CA GLN A 63 6.61 2.05 -7.76
C GLN A 63 6.57 0.69 -7.06
N ALA A 64 5.39 0.12 -6.85
CA ALA A 64 5.22 -1.21 -6.27
C ALA A 64 5.79 -2.32 -7.17
N HIS A 65 5.65 -2.19 -8.50
CA HIS A 65 6.20 -3.15 -9.46
C HIS A 65 7.73 -3.10 -9.53
N LYS A 66 8.33 -1.90 -9.52
CA LYS A 66 9.80 -1.73 -9.54
C LYS A 66 10.48 -2.20 -8.25
N ARG A 67 9.73 -2.39 -7.16
CA ARG A 67 10.26 -2.79 -5.86
C ARG A 67 9.66 -4.16 -5.44
N PRO A 68 10.06 -5.28 -6.08
CA PRO A 68 9.59 -6.63 -5.72
C PRO A 68 9.88 -6.99 -4.25
N ILE A 69 10.84 -6.30 -3.63
CA ILE A 69 11.17 -6.39 -2.20
C ILE A 69 9.94 -6.13 -1.31
N ILE A 70 8.96 -5.33 -1.75
CA ILE A 70 7.69 -5.10 -1.03
C ILE A 70 6.82 -6.36 -1.02
N TRP A 71 6.84 -7.15 -2.10
CA TRP A 71 5.99 -8.32 -2.24
C TRP A 71 6.43 -9.50 -1.40
N TYR A 72 7.73 -9.81 -1.32
CA TYR A 72 8.21 -11.00 -0.62
C TYR A 72 7.82 -11.08 0.87
N PRO A 73 8.07 -10.05 1.69
CA PRO A 73 7.69 -10.10 3.09
C PRO A 73 6.19 -9.87 3.30
N LEU A 74 5.48 -9.20 2.39
CA LEU A 74 4.03 -9.07 2.44
C LEU A 74 3.36 -10.41 2.11
N ALA A 75 3.87 -11.14 1.13
CA ALA A 75 3.45 -12.48 0.77
C ALA A 75 3.74 -13.47 1.90
N ASP A 76 4.92 -13.44 2.54
CA ASP A 76 5.16 -14.29 3.73
C ASP A 76 4.22 -13.94 4.89
N LEU A 77 3.82 -12.67 5.04
CA LEU A 77 2.85 -12.27 6.07
C LEU A 77 1.43 -12.79 5.77
N ILE A 78 0.99 -12.75 4.52
CA ILE A 78 -0.35 -13.22 4.10
C ILE A 78 -0.41 -14.76 4.06
N LEU A 79 0.60 -15.40 3.46
CA LEU A 79 0.65 -16.85 3.27
C LEU A 79 0.93 -17.62 4.56
N LYS A 80 1.54 -16.97 5.56
CA LYS A 80 1.77 -17.59 6.86
C LYS A 80 0.69 -17.09 7.82
N PRO A 81 -0.51 -17.74 7.86
CA PRO A 81 -1.47 -17.42 8.90
C PRO A 81 -0.74 -17.57 10.23
N ASN A 82 -0.85 -16.52 11.04
CA ASN A 82 -0.31 -16.47 12.38
C ASN A 82 -1.07 -17.51 13.22
N ASN A 83 -0.70 -18.78 13.09
CA ASN A 83 -1.00 -19.80 14.07
C ASN A 83 -0.17 -19.45 15.31
N LYS A 84 -0.58 -18.38 16.03
CA LYS A 84 -0.29 -18.35 17.45
C LYS A 84 -0.90 -19.64 17.99
N PRO A 85 -0.12 -20.51 18.65
CA PRO A 85 -0.70 -21.64 19.33
C PRO A 85 -1.81 -21.09 20.22
N LYS A 86 -3.04 -21.56 20.02
CA LYS A 86 -4.13 -21.28 20.95
C LYS A 86 -3.58 -21.68 22.32
N PRO A 87 -3.58 -20.80 23.34
CA PRO A 87 -3.01 -21.15 24.63
C PRO A 87 -3.67 -22.45 25.09
N PRO A 88 -2.90 -23.38 25.70
CA PRO A 88 -3.43 -24.67 26.11
C PRO A 88 -4.69 -24.41 26.94
N ALA A 89 -5.79 -25.08 26.56
CA ALA A 89 -7.01 -25.03 27.34
C ALA A 89 -6.62 -25.39 28.78
N ALA A 90 -6.76 -24.43 29.69
CA ALA A 90 -6.69 -24.72 31.11
C ALA A 90 -7.84 -25.69 31.37
N TYR A 91 -7.49 -26.95 31.63
CA TYR A 91 -8.39 -27.93 32.19
C TYR A 91 -8.66 -27.56 33.65
#